data_AF-A0A1V5H8I5-F1
#
_entry.id   AF-A0A1V5H8I5-F1
#
_cell.length_a   1.000
_cell.length_b   1.000
_cell.length_c   1.000
_cell.angle_alpha   90.00
_cell.angle_beta   90.00
_cell.angle_gamma   90.00
#
_symmetry.space_group_name_H-M   'P 1'
#
loop_
_entity.id
_entity.type
_entity.pdbx_description
1 polymer ?
#
loop_
_entity_poly.entity_id
_entity_poly.type
_entity_poly.pdbx_seq_one_letter_code
_entity_poly.pdbx_strand_id
1 'polypeptide(L)'
;MNLPAKLFSDRRVILLVWIAIFLIKLSIGISHVLAAQRGRIAPLQFGLNAIEYRGSDPEAGKVFDDYSKSITRTIDAYQRYNQREHIVAAYGYFAAALTSLVSILLELRGLVRGYRRSQRG
;
A
#
# COMPACT_ATOMS: atom_id res chain seq x y z
N MET A 1 -1.70 16.52 -40.20
CA MET A 1 -0.81 15.51 -39.57
C MET A 1 -0.82 15.74 -38.08
N ASN A 2 -1.31 14.78 -37.29
CA ASN A 2 -1.53 14.93 -35.86
C ASN A 2 -0.23 14.70 -35.08
N LEU A 3 0.46 15.79 -34.70
CA LEU A 3 1.62 15.78 -33.79
C LEU A 3 1.49 14.85 -32.56
N PRO A 4 0.34 14.75 -31.86
CA PRO A 4 0.24 13.85 -30.71
C PRO A 4 0.46 12.38 -31.10
N ALA A 5 -0.09 11.92 -32.22
CA ALA A 5 0.08 10.54 -32.66
C ALA A 5 1.54 10.19 -33.00
N LYS A 6 2.33 11.16 -33.46
CA LYS A 6 3.76 10.97 -33.77
C LYS A 6 4.62 10.95 -32.51
N LEU A 7 4.25 11.73 -31.49
CA LEU A 7 4.89 11.73 -30.16
C LEU A 7 4.64 10.43 -29.39
N PHE A 8 3.41 9.91 -29.40
CA PHE A 8 3.07 8.63 -28.79
C PHE A 8 3.56 7.40 -29.59
N SER A 9 4.08 7.60 -30.80
CA SER A 9 4.71 6.54 -31.61
C SER A 9 6.20 6.33 -31.28
N ASP A 10 6.83 7.23 -30.53
CA ASP A 10 8.22 7.05 -30.11
C ASP A 10 8.28 6.05 -28.95
N ARG A 11 8.93 4.90 -29.19
CA ARG A 11 9.16 3.87 -28.18
C ARG A 11 9.83 4.40 -26.92
N ARG A 12 10.64 5.47 -27.01
CA ARG A 12 11.25 6.10 -25.83
C ARG A 12 10.20 6.79 -24.96
N VAL A 13 9.22 7.45 -25.57
CA VAL A 13 8.09 8.07 -24.86
C VAL A 13 7.22 7.00 -24.22
N ILE A 14 6.90 5.93 -24.95
CA ILE A 14 6.13 4.79 -24.42
C ILE A 14 6.87 4.14 -23.23
N LEU A 15 8.19 3.97 -23.33
CA LEU A 15 9.02 3.46 -22.24
C LEU A 15 8.95 4.36 -21.00
N LEU A 16 9.07 5.68 -21.17
CA LEU A 16 8.97 6.64 -20.06
C LEU A 16 7.59 6.59 -19.39
N VAL A 17 6.51 6.45 -20.17
CA VAL A 17 5.15 6.29 -19.64
C VAL A 17 5.06 5.02 -18.79
N TRP A 18 5.59 3.89 -19.26
CA TRP A 18 5.58 2.65 -18.48
C TRP A 18 6.42 2.74 -17.21
N ILE A 19 7.57 3.42 -17.25
CA ILE A 19 8.39 3.71 -16.07
C ILE A 19 7.59 4.55 -15.06
N ALA A 20 6.92 5.62 -15.51
CA ALA A 20 6.11 6.45 -14.63
C ALA A 20 4.96 5.64 -13.97
N ILE A 21 4.24 4.84 -14.75
CA ILE A 21 3.17 3.97 -14.23
C ILE A 21 3.73 2.96 -13.21
N PHE A 22 4.89 2.35 -13.50
CA PHE A 22 5.56 1.44 -12.58
C PHE A 22 5.89 2.13 -11.25
N LEU A 23 6.51 3.30 -11.31
CA LEU A 23 6.89 4.06 -10.11
C LEU A 23 5.67 4.45 -9.28
N ILE A 24 4.60 4.93 -9.91
CA ILE A 24 3.35 5.28 -9.22
C ILE A 24 2.79 4.05 -8.47
N LYS A 25 2.64 2.92 -9.16
CA LYS A 25 2.11 1.69 -8.54
C LYS A 25 2.99 1.19 -7.40
N LEU A 26 4.31 1.22 -7.61
CA LEU A 26 5.29 0.83 -6.59
C LEU A 26 5.19 1.74 -5.36
N SER A 27 5.13 3.05 -5.56
CA SER A 27 4.98 4.03 -4.48
C SER A 27 3.69 3.85 -3.68
N ILE A 28 2.57 3.54 -4.35
CA ILE A 28 1.31 3.24 -3.66
C ILE A 28 1.44 1.95 -2.84
N GLY A 29 2.02 0.89 -3.40
CA GLY A 29 2.29 -0.36 -2.69
C GLY A 29 3.16 -0.14 -1.43
N ILE A 30 4.25 0.61 -1.55
CA ILE A 30 5.11 0.98 -0.42
C ILE A 30 4.33 1.79 0.63
N SER A 31 3.48 2.74 0.21
CA SER A 31 2.66 3.54 1.11
C SER A 31 1.71 2.67 1.94
N HIS A 32 1.11 1.65 1.33
CA HIS A 32 0.29 0.68 2.04
C HIS A 32 1.08 -0.17 3.05
N VAL A 33 2.31 -0.60 2.72
CA VAL A 33 3.18 -1.28 3.69
C VAL A 33 3.51 -0.37 4.87
N LEU A 34 3.87 0.89 4.62
CA LEU A 34 4.15 1.86 5.67
C LEU A 34 2.91 2.13 6.54
N ALA A 35 1.72 2.20 5.95
CA ALA A 35 0.46 2.33 6.68
C ALA A 35 0.18 1.11 7.57
N ALA A 36 0.41 -0.10 7.05
CA ALA A 36 0.28 -1.34 7.81
C ALA A 36 1.29 -1.43 8.98
N GLN A 37 2.49 -0.85 8.83
CA GLN A 37 3.49 -0.78 9.89
C GLN A 37 3.15 0.27 10.95
N ARG A 38 2.61 1.43 10.55
CA ARG A 38 2.12 2.48 11.46
C ARG A 38 0.90 2.03 12.28
N GLY A 39 0.14 1.05 11.83
CA GLY A 39 -0.93 0.42 12.63
C GLY A 39 -0.45 -0.28 13.93
N ARG A 40 0.87 -0.42 14.13
CA ARG A 40 1.48 -0.85 15.41
C ARG A 40 1.69 0.29 16.42
N ILE A 41 1.23 1.53 16.14
CA ILE A 41 1.15 2.56 17.19
C ILE A 41 0.43 1.91 18.36
N ALA A 42 1.10 1.91 19.52
CA ALA A 42 0.68 1.23 20.74
C ALA A 42 -0.85 1.26 20.84
N PRO A 43 -1.52 0.13 21.11
CA PRO A 43 -2.98 0.08 21.18
C PRO A 43 -3.39 1.34 21.90
N LEU A 44 -4.32 2.10 21.31
CA LEU A 44 -4.91 3.25 21.97
C LEU A 44 -5.41 2.69 23.30
N GLN A 45 -4.57 2.77 24.32
CA GLN A 45 -4.94 2.76 25.69
C GLN A 45 -5.65 4.11 25.78
N PHE A 46 -6.85 4.19 25.18
CA PHE A 46 -7.94 4.93 25.78
C PHE A 46 -7.74 4.66 27.26
N GLY A 47 -7.47 5.71 28.02
CA GLY A 47 -7.05 5.62 29.40
C GLY A 47 -8.15 5.05 30.29
N LEU A 48 -8.73 3.90 29.96
CA LEU A 48 -9.58 3.07 30.78
C LEU A 48 -8.74 2.47 31.91
N ASN A 49 -7.44 2.23 31.69
CA ASN A 49 -6.49 1.99 32.78
C ASN A 49 -6.22 3.25 33.63
N ALA A 50 -6.50 4.45 33.12
CA ALA A 50 -6.38 5.72 33.85
C ALA A 50 -7.69 6.15 34.53
N ILE A 51 -8.82 5.56 34.13
CA ILE A 51 -10.12 5.71 34.78
C ILE A 51 -10.24 4.57 35.78
N GLU A 52 -9.62 4.75 36.94
CA GLU A 52 -9.77 3.83 38.05
C GLU A 52 -11.15 4.06 38.68
N TYR A 53 -11.98 3.02 38.74
CA TYR A 53 -13.24 3.10 39.49
C TYR A 53 -12.89 3.23 40.99
N ARG A 54 -13.03 4.45 41.53
CA ARG A 54 -12.73 4.75 42.94
C ARG A 54 -13.90 4.45 43.90
N GLY A 55 -14.95 3.78 43.42
CA GLY A 55 -16.09 3.40 44.25
C GLY A 55 -15.78 2.15 45.08
N SER A 56 -16.44 2.04 46.24
CA SER A 56 -16.28 0.92 47.17
C SER A 56 -17.07 -0.34 46.78
N ASP A 57 -17.86 -0.29 45.70
CA ASP A 57 -18.67 -1.41 45.23
C ASP A 57 -17.83 -2.38 44.35
N PRO A 58 -17.58 -3.62 44.81
CA PRO A 58 -16.82 -4.61 44.06
C PRO A 58 -17.50 -5.05 42.76
N GLU A 59 -18.83 -5.05 42.72
CA GLU A 59 -19.60 -5.51 41.56
C GLU A 59 -19.51 -4.49 40.42
N ALA A 60 -19.67 -3.21 40.74
CA ALA A 60 -19.44 -2.12 39.79
C ALA A 60 -18.01 -2.09 39.24
N GLY A 61 -17.00 -2.37 40.07
CA GLY A 61 -15.61 -2.49 39.63
C GLY A 61 -15.40 -3.62 38.62
N LYS A 62 -16.04 -4.77 38.83
CA LYS A 62 -15.98 -5.92 37.91
C LYS A 62 -16.66 -5.61 36.56
N VAL A 63 -17.83 -4.99 36.59
CA VAL A 63 -18.55 -4.60 35.37
C VAL A 63 -17.74 -3.57 34.55
N PHE A 64 -17.09 -2.62 35.22
CA PHE A 64 -16.24 -1.63 34.56
C PHE A 64 -15.00 -2.25 33.91
N ASP A 65 -14.35 -3.21 34.56
CA ASP A 65 -13.20 -3.95 34.01
C ASP A 65 -13.61 -4.80 32.79
N ASP A 66 -14.73 -5.52 32.88
CA ASP A 66 -15.27 -6.31 31.77
C ASP A 66 -15.63 -5.43 30.56
N TYR A 67 -16.24 -4.26 30.82
CA TYR A 67 -16.54 -3.27 29.77
C TYR A 67 -15.27 -2.73 29.12
N SER A 68 -14.26 -2.35 29.91
CA SER A 68 -12.99 -1.83 29.43
C SER A 68 -12.23 -2.85 28.56
N LYS A 69 -12.23 -4.12 28.99
CA LYS A 69 -11.68 -5.24 28.22
C LYS A 69 -12.42 -5.43 26.90
N SER A 70 -13.75 -5.32 26.90
CA SER A 70 -14.57 -5.44 25.69
C SER A 70 -14.26 -4.36 24.65
N ILE A 71 -14.12 -3.10 25.08
CA ILE A 71 -13.71 -1.98 24.21
C ILE A 71 -12.33 -2.24 23.62
N THR A 72 -11.36 -2.59 24.47
CA THR A 72 -9.97 -2.83 24.04
C THR A 72 -9.89 -3.94 22.99
N ARG A 73 -10.60 -5.06 23.21
CA ARG A 73 -10.67 -6.16 22.24
C ARG A 73 -11.26 -5.74 20.90
N THR A 74 -12.29 -4.91 20.92
CA THR A 74 -12.93 -4.39 19.70
C THR A 74 -11.97 -3.52 18.90
N ILE A 75 -11.27 -2.60 19.57
CA ILE A 75 -10.28 -1.73 18.94
C ILE A 75 -9.12 -2.54 18.35
N ASP A 76 -8.59 -3.51 19.10
CA ASP A 76 -7.52 -4.40 18.62
C ASP A 76 -7.96 -5.26 17.41
N ALA A 77 -9.22 -5.70 17.38
CA ALA A 77 -9.76 -6.42 16.23
C ALA A 77 -9.86 -5.51 15.00
N TYR A 78 -10.35 -4.28 15.17
CA TYR A 78 -10.45 -3.28 14.10
C TYR A 78 -9.07 -2.90 13.54
N GLN A 79 -8.08 -2.66 14.40
CA GLN A 79 -6.72 -2.34 13.98
C GLN A 79 -6.08 -3.48 13.19
N ARG A 80 -6.23 -4.74 13.65
CA ARG A 80 -5.73 -5.92 12.93
C ARG A 80 -6.42 -6.10 11.58
N TYR A 81 -7.71 -5.82 11.49
CA TYR A 81 -8.44 -5.87 10.22
C TYR A 81 -7.92 -4.82 9.23
N ASN A 82 -7.85 -3.55 9.65
CA ASN A 82 -7.35 -2.46 8.81
C ASN A 82 -5.88 -2.71 8.36
N GLN A 83 -5.05 -3.25 9.24
CA GLN A 83 -3.68 -3.65 8.89
C GLN A 83 -3.66 -4.73 7.80
N ARG A 84 -4.52 -5.74 7.89
CA ARG A 84 -4.64 -6.79 6.86
C ARG A 84 -5.09 -6.21 5.53
N GLU A 85 -6.05 -5.29 5.52
CA GLU A 85 -6.49 -4.62 4.29
C GLU A 85 -5.35 -3.86 3.61
N HIS A 86 -4.55 -3.11 4.37
CA HIS A 86 -3.37 -2.44 3.82
C HIS A 86 -2.34 -3.42 3.26
N ILE A 87 -2.12 -4.55 3.92
CA ILE A 87 -1.20 -5.61 3.40
C ILE A 87 -1.74 -6.20 2.10
N VAL A 88 -3.04 -6.53 2.03
CA VAL A 88 -3.67 -7.06 0.81
C VAL A 88 -3.59 -6.06 -0.33
N ALA A 89 -3.88 -4.79 -0.06
CA ALA A 89 -3.75 -3.71 -1.04
C ALA A 89 -2.30 -3.58 -1.55
N ALA A 90 -1.31 -3.62 -0.64
CA ALA A 90 0.10 -3.59 -1.01
C ALA A 90 0.47 -4.74 -1.98
N TYR A 91 0.04 -5.97 -1.70
CA TYR A 91 0.25 -7.09 -2.63
C TYR A 91 -0.36 -6.84 -4.00
N GLY A 92 -1.60 -6.33 -4.06
CA GLY A 92 -2.25 -5.97 -5.32
C GLY A 92 -1.46 -4.95 -6.13
N TYR A 93 -0.97 -3.89 -5.48
CA TYR A 93 -0.16 -2.86 -6.12
C TYR A 93 1.22 -3.38 -6.56
N PHE A 94 1.85 -4.27 -5.80
CA PHE A 94 3.12 -4.89 -6.22
C PHE A 94 2.94 -5.83 -7.40
N ALA A 95 1.87 -6.63 -7.43
CA ALA A 95 1.54 -7.43 -8.60
C ALA A 95 1.28 -6.55 -9.83
N ALA A 96 0.54 -5.46 -9.67
CA ALA A 96 0.30 -4.49 -10.75
C ALA A 96 1.57 -3.73 -11.17
N ALA A 97 2.52 -3.48 -10.27
CA ALA A 97 3.82 -2.91 -10.59
C ALA A 97 4.65 -3.90 -11.40
N LEU A 98 4.63 -5.19 -11.03
CA LEU A 98 5.33 -6.25 -11.76
C LEU A 98 4.86 -6.33 -13.22
N THR A 99 3.56 -6.19 -13.49
CA THR A 99 3.06 -6.18 -14.88
C THR A 99 3.58 -4.97 -15.67
N SER A 100 3.64 -3.79 -15.04
CA SER A 100 4.28 -2.62 -15.66
C SER A 100 5.77 -2.81 -15.89
N LEU A 101 6.48 -3.50 -14.98
CA LEU A 101 7.89 -3.84 -15.17
C LEU A 101 8.10 -4.76 -16.38
N VAL A 102 7.22 -5.74 -16.59
CA VAL A 102 7.26 -6.58 -17.79
C VAL A 102 7.09 -5.74 -19.05
N SER A 103 6.15 -4.80 -19.07
CA SER A 103 5.99 -3.88 -20.22
C SER A 103 7.24 -3.03 -20.48
N ILE A 104 7.90 -2.52 -19.43
CA ILE A 104 9.19 -1.80 -19.54
C ILE A 104 10.24 -2.69 -20.22
N LEU A 105 10.38 -3.95 -19.78
CA LEU A 105 11.34 -4.89 -20.34
C LEU A 105 11.06 -5.20 -21.82
N LEU A 106 9.78 -5.33 -22.20
CA LEU A 106 9.39 -5.53 -23.59
C LEU A 106 9.74 -4.34 -24.47
N GLU A 107 9.51 -3.11 -24.00
CA GLU A 107 9.88 -1.90 -24.74
C GLU A 107 11.39 -1.73 -24.87
N LEU A 108 12.15 -1.98 -23.79
CA LEU A 108 13.62 -1.99 -23.83
C LEU A 108 14.15 -3.00 -24.83
N ARG A 109 13.61 -4.23 -24.83
CA ARG A 109 13.98 -5.27 -25.80
C ARG A 109 13.68 -4.81 -27.24
N GLY A 110 12.56 -4.13 -27.45
CA GLY A 110 12.18 -3.56 -28.74
C GLY A 110 13.17 -2.49 -29.22
N LEU A 111 13.57 -1.58 -28.33
CA LEU A 111 14.57 -0.55 -28.62
C LEU A 111 15.94 -1.14 -28.97
N VAL A 112 16.43 -2.10 -28.17
CA VAL A 112 17.73 -2.76 -28.42
C VAL A 112 17.74 -3.50 -29.75
N ARG A 113 16.64 -4.20 -30.09
CA ARG A 113 16.52 -4.89 -31.39
C ARG A 113 16.45 -3.91 -32.56
N GLY A 114 15.73 -2.80 -32.41
CA GLY A 114 15.66 -1.73 -33.41
C GLY A 114 17.04 -1.11 -33.67
N TYR A 115 17.78 -0.80 -32.60
CA TYR A 115 19.13 -0.25 -32.68
C TYR A 115 20.10 -1.20 -33.41
N ARG A 116 20.09 -2.49 -33.05
CA ARG A 116 20.94 -3.50 -33.71
C ARG A 116 20.65 -3.67 -35.20
N ARG A 117 19.38 -3.51 -35.62
CA ARG A 117 19.01 -3.54 -37.05
C ARG A 117 19.50 -2.31 -37.79
N SER A 118 19.44 -1.13 -37.17
CA SER A 118 19.91 0.13 -37.75
C SER A 118 21.44 0.19 -37.96
N GLN A 119 22.22 -0.63 -37.25
CA GLN A 119 23.69 -0.70 -37.43
C GLN A 119 24.14 -1.76 -38.45
N ARG A 120 23.22 -2.58 -38.96
CA ARG A 120 23.52 -3.67 -39.92
C ARG A 120 23.05 -3.39 -41.35
N GLY A 121 22.38 -2.26 -41.57
CA GLY A 121 22.03 -1.74 -42.90
C GLY A 121 22.74 -0.42 -43.12
#